data_AF-A0A0F8E0Y4-F1
#
_entry.id   AF-A0A0F8E0Y4-F1
#
_cell.length_a   1.000
_cell.length_b   1.000
_cell.length_c   1.000
_cell.angle_alpha   90.00
_cell.angle_beta   90.00
_cell.angle_gamma   90.00
#
_symmetry.space_group_name_H-M   'P 1'
#
loop_
_entity.id
_entity.type
_entity.pdbx_description
1 polymer ?
#
loop_
_entity_poly.entity_id
_entity_poly.type
_entity_poly.pdbx_seq_one_letter_code
_entity_poly.pdbx_strand_id
1 'polypeptide(L)'
;MGWSLVYLLKAFTLGWGADTEAFFNNELLNVSSSPWNLGSFSYPVLIGLLLTWLVIWIIEKKGVQAGIERSSKVFIPLLWVLLIVLVLRAITLEGAINGIEWYLKPDFSKLTDINVWQAAYGQAFYSLSLGMAIMITYSSYLPKKNDIVNNAFIVSLADGAFSFTMGFVVFGTLGHMAYAKGLGIEEVVAQSIGLAFVVLPEALNMLPGLKTLTAVAFFLCIVIAALSSLISLVEAFASSIMDKFNMKRSRAVDITIGFGLLFSLIYATRAGIYWLDIIDHFINTYGLIIVGILETVAIGWIYGADKIREWVNTYSDFMAGAWWNACIKVVIPVVLMYLVYIDTRSNLAAPYEGYDPAALMVGAGVIALGILISFLAPFINKEVE
;
A
#
# COMPACT_ATOMS: atom_id res chain seq x y z
N MET A 1 -4.65 5.65 -6.01
CA MET A 1 -4.41 5.71 -7.48
C MET A 1 -5.29 6.74 -8.19
N GLY A 2 -6.62 6.73 -8.03
CA GLY A 2 -7.51 7.69 -8.71
C GLY A 2 -7.11 9.16 -8.51
N TRP A 3 -6.82 9.57 -7.27
CA TRP A 3 -6.29 10.90 -6.97
C TRP A 3 -4.94 11.16 -7.64
N SER A 4 -4.01 10.21 -7.58
CA SER A 4 -2.69 10.32 -8.19
C SER A 4 -2.75 10.59 -9.70
N LEU A 5 -3.71 10.01 -10.43
CA LEU A 5 -3.93 10.31 -11.85
C LEU A 5 -4.39 11.75 -12.07
N VAL A 6 -5.32 12.24 -11.24
CA VAL A 6 -5.77 13.64 -11.32
C VAL A 6 -4.62 14.59 -11.04
N TYR A 7 -3.82 14.32 -10.01
CA TYR A 7 -2.65 15.13 -9.69
C TYR A 7 -1.57 15.06 -10.77
N LEU A 8 -1.34 13.90 -11.39
CA LEU A 8 -0.41 13.78 -12.53
C LEU A 8 -0.84 14.67 -13.69
N LEU A 9 -2.13 14.70 -14.03
CA LEU A 9 -2.64 15.59 -15.08
C LEU A 9 -2.50 17.06 -14.70
N LYS A 10 -2.76 17.40 -13.44
CA LYS A 10 -2.60 18.77 -12.91
C LYS A 10 -1.14 19.19 -12.76
N ALA A 11 -0.20 18.25 -12.61
CA ALA A 11 1.21 18.53 -12.43
C ALA A 11 1.84 19.27 -13.63
N PHE A 12 1.31 19.06 -14.84
CA PHE A 12 1.77 19.77 -16.04
C PHE A 12 1.53 21.29 -15.99
N THR A 13 0.58 21.74 -15.17
CA THR A 13 0.24 23.16 -15.01
C THR A 13 0.36 23.65 -13.57
N LEU A 14 0.75 22.78 -12.64
CA LEU A 14 0.64 23.03 -11.19
C LEU A 14 -0.79 23.47 -10.80
N GLY A 15 -1.78 22.86 -11.45
CA GLY A 15 -3.17 23.32 -11.42
C GLY A 15 -3.94 23.05 -10.12
N TRP A 16 -3.22 22.73 -9.03
CA TRP A 16 -3.73 22.71 -7.65
C TRP A 16 -3.61 24.08 -6.95
N GLY A 17 -2.96 25.07 -7.57
CA GLY A 17 -2.90 26.43 -7.03
C GLY A 17 -1.99 26.58 -5.81
N ALA A 18 -2.09 27.74 -5.14
CA ALA A 18 -1.26 28.06 -3.98
C ALA A 18 -1.80 27.42 -2.68
N ASP A 19 -3.13 27.33 -2.53
CA ASP A 19 -3.80 26.71 -1.39
C ASP A 19 -4.10 25.25 -1.70
N THR A 20 -3.13 24.38 -1.42
CA THR A 20 -3.20 22.95 -1.76
C THR A 20 -4.19 22.18 -0.90
N GLU A 21 -4.43 22.66 0.33
CA GLU A 21 -5.39 22.06 1.24
C GLU A 21 -6.82 22.34 0.78
N ALA A 22 -7.13 23.60 0.45
CA ALA A 22 -8.42 23.96 -0.12
C ALA A 22 -8.66 23.25 -1.46
N PHE A 23 -7.64 23.14 -2.30
CA PHE A 23 -7.74 22.36 -3.54
C PHE A 23 -8.11 20.90 -3.26
N PHE A 24 -7.41 20.22 -2.34
CA PHE A 24 -7.68 18.82 -2.05
C PHE A 24 -9.07 18.61 -1.44
N ASN A 25 -9.39 19.35 -0.37
CA ASN A 25 -10.61 19.13 0.41
C ASN A 25 -11.85 19.74 -0.26
N ASN A 26 -11.77 20.96 -0.79
CA ASN A 26 -12.95 21.71 -1.23
C ASN A 26 -13.19 21.61 -2.74
N GLU A 27 -12.14 21.59 -3.56
CA GLU A 27 -12.28 21.54 -5.02
C GLU A 27 -12.27 20.10 -5.57
N LEU A 28 -11.28 19.30 -5.19
CA LEU A 28 -11.10 17.95 -5.70
C LEU A 28 -12.07 16.97 -5.06
N LEU A 29 -12.03 16.83 -3.73
CA LEU A 29 -12.89 15.89 -3.02
C LEU A 29 -14.29 16.47 -2.80
N ASN A 30 -14.37 17.78 -2.53
CA ASN A 30 -15.58 18.46 -2.07
C ASN A 30 -16.17 17.74 -0.84
N VAL A 31 -15.34 17.59 0.19
CA VAL A 31 -15.60 16.72 1.34
C VAL A 31 -16.94 17.05 2.00
N SER A 32 -17.74 16.02 2.27
CA SER A 32 -19.02 16.18 2.95
C SER A 32 -18.86 16.37 4.45
N SER A 33 -19.95 16.74 5.13
CA SER A 33 -19.94 17.00 6.57
C SER A 33 -19.77 15.76 7.44
N SER A 34 -20.05 14.56 6.92
CA SER A 34 -19.96 13.30 7.68
C SER A 34 -19.88 12.07 6.76
N PRO A 35 -19.45 10.90 7.26
CA PRO A 35 -19.41 9.65 6.50
C PRO A 35 -20.78 9.25 5.93
N TRP A 36 -21.86 9.56 6.66
CA TRP A 36 -23.24 9.24 6.27
C TRP A 36 -23.80 10.16 5.19
N ASN A 37 -23.23 11.36 5.04
CA ASN A 37 -23.61 12.26 3.98
C ASN A 37 -22.76 11.98 2.74
N LEU A 38 -23.13 10.96 1.95
CA LEU A 38 -22.36 10.56 0.76
C LEU A 38 -22.19 11.71 -0.24
N GLY A 39 -23.18 12.61 -0.34
CA GLY A 39 -23.21 13.65 -1.34
C GLY A 39 -23.25 13.11 -2.77
N SER A 40 -22.82 13.94 -3.73
CA SER A 40 -22.65 13.51 -5.13
C SER A 40 -21.30 12.80 -5.33
N PHE A 41 -21.09 12.22 -6.51
CA PHE A 41 -19.73 11.87 -6.92
C PHE A 41 -18.88 13.12 -7.10
N SER A 42 -17.60 13.04 -6.75
CA SER A 42 -16.58 13.92 -7.27
C SER A 42 -16.19 13.44 -8.66
N TYR A 43 -16.56 14.18 -9.70
CA TYR A 43 -16.33 13.77 -11.08
C TYR A 43 -14.84 13.55 -11.42
N PRO A 44 -13.88 14.41 -11.01
CA PRO A 44 -12.47 14.15 -11.26
C PRO A 44 -11.99 12.83 -10.63
N VAL A 45 -12.42 12.55 -9.38
CA VAL A 45 -12.06 11.32 -8.66
C VAL A 45 -12.70 10.10 -9.33
N LEU A 46 -13.98 10.19 -9.69
CA LEU A 46 -14.71 9.13 -10.40
C LEU A 46 -14.05 8.79 -11.74
N ILE A 47 -13.67 9.80 -12.53
CA ILE A 47 -12.96 9.58 -13.81
C ILE A 47 -11.61 8.91 -13.55
N GLY A 48 -10.83 9.38 -12.58
CA GLY A 48 -9.56 8.76 -12.21
C GLY A 48 -9.72 7.31 -11.76
N LEU A 49 -10.79 6.99 -11.04
CA LEU A 49 -11.14 5.63 -10.61
C LEU A 49 -11.53 4.74 -11.79
N LEU A 50 -12.38 5.23 -12.70
CA LEU A 50 -12.77 4.49 -13.91
C LEU A 50 -11.58 4.22 -14.84
N LEU A 51 -10.71 5.21 -15.03
CA LEU A 51 -9.47 5.06 -15.81
C LEU A 51 -8.51 4.06 -15.16
N THR A 52 -8.40 4.07 -13.83
CA THR A 52 -7.61 3.09 -13.08
C THR A 52 -8.07 1.67 -13.39
N TRP A 53 -9.36 1.39 -13.22
CA TRP A 53 -9.92 0.07 -13.48
C TRP A 53 -9.81 -0.34 -14.95
N LEU A 54 -9.98 0.61 -15.88
CA LEU A 54 -9.80 0.35 -17.31
C LEU A 54 -8.36 -0.08 -17.64
N VAL A 55 -7.35 0.62 -17.12
CA VAL A 55 -5.94 0.29 -17.36
C VAL A 55 -5.62 -1.10 -16.81
N ILE A 56 -6.06 -1.40 -15.59
CA ILE A 56 -5.84 -2.71 -14.97
C ILE A 56 -6.54 -3.80 -15.77
N TRP A 57 -7.78 -3.57 -16.19
CA TRP A 57 -8.51 -4.51 -17.03
C TRP A 57 -7.76 -4.84 -18.32
N ILE A 58 -7.20 -3.83 -19.00
CA ILE A 58 -6.41 -4.04 -20.21
C ILE A 58 -5.16 -4.89 -19.93
N ILE A 59 -4.46 -4.63 -18.83
CA ILE A 59 -3.25 -5.37 -18.44
C ILE A 59 -3.60 -6.82 -18.08
N GLU A 60 -4.60 -7.01 -17.22
CA GLU A 60 -4.99 -8.33 -16.73
C GLU A 60 -5.56 -9.25 -17.81
N LYS A 61 -6.31 -8.67 -18.76
CA LYS A 61 -6.83 -9.40 -19.92
C LYS A 61 -5.73 -9.95 -20.82
N LYS A 62 -4.56 -9.30 -20.88
CA LYS A 62 -3.41 -9.78 -21.65
C LYS A 62 -2.67 -10.94 -20.96
N GLY A 63 -2.98 -11.25 -19.71
CA GLY A 63 -2.38 -12.37 -18.99
C GLY A 63 -1.07 -12.05 -18.29
N VAL A 64 -0.55 -13.05 -17.57
CA VAL A 64 0.68 -12.92 -16.76
C VAL A 64 1.87 -12.46 -17.59
N GLN A 65 2.17 -13.13 -18.71
CA GLN A 65 3.37 -12.83 -19.50
C GLN A 65 3.22 -11.54 -20.33
N ALA A 66 2.14 -11.44 -21.12
CA ALA A 66 2.00 -10.33 -22.07
C ALA A 66 1.43 -9.05 -21.44
N GLY A 67 0.76 -9.16 -20.29
CA GLY A 67 0.23 -8.05 -19.51
C GLY A 67 1.12 -7.69 -18.33
N ILE A 68 1.07 -8.51 -17.27
CA ILE A 68 1.69 -8.22 -15.97
C ILE A 68 3.21 -8.11 -16.09
N GLU A 69 3.88 -9.17 -16.52
CA GLU A 69 5.35 -9.24 -16.63
C GLU A 69 5.89 -8.15 -17.56
N ARG A 70 5.25 -7.95 -18.71
CA ARG A 70 5.65 -6.89 -19.67
C ARG A 70 5.49 -5.49 -19.08
N SER A 71 4.43 -5.24 -18.32
CA SER A 71 4.22 -3.94 -17.65
C SER A 71 5.28 -3.74 -16.58
N SER A 72 5.55 -4.75 -15.74
CA SER A 72 6.56 -4.68 -14.68
C SER A 72 7.98 -4.46 -15.23
N LYS A 73 8.32 -5.07 -16.37
CA LYS A 73 9.61 -4.84 -17.07
C LYS A 73 9.83 -3.38 -17.50
N VAL A 74 8.76 -2.60 -17.64
CA VAL A 74 8.83 -1.16 -17.95
C VAL A 74 8.70 -0.32 -16.69
N PHE A 75 7.71 -0.63 -15.85
CA PHE A 75 7.35 0.15 -14.66
C PHE A 75 8.46 0.14 -13.61
N ILE A 76 9.05 -1.01 -13.30
CA ILE A 76 10.04 -1.11 -12.22
C ILE A 76 11.34 -0.34 -12.56
N PRO A 77 11.97 -0.50 -13.74
CA PRO A 77 13.14 0.32 -14.09
C PRO A 77 12.80 1.81 -14.16
N LEU A 78 11.63 2.17 -14.70
CA LEU A 78 11.19 3.56 -14.77
C LEU A 78 11.01 4.18 -13.38
N LEU A 79 10.47 3.44 -12.41
CA LEU A 79 10.37 3.88 -11.02
C LEU A 79 11.73 4.23 -10.43
N TRP A 80 12.74 3.38 -10.63
CA TRP A 80 14.11 3.66 -10.17
C TRP A 80 14.73 4.87 -10.85
N VAL A 81 14.53 5.03 -12.16
CA VAL A 81 15.01 6.21 -12.88
C VAL A 81 14.35 7.49 -12.36
N LEU A 82 13.03 7.49 -12.19
CA LEU A 82 12.30 8.63 -11.64
C LEU A 82 12.75 8.95 -10.21
N LEU A 83 12.92 7.94 -9.37
CA LEU A 83 13.40 8.08 -8.00
C LEU A 83 14.79 8.72 -7.97
N ILE A 84 15.74 8.25 -8.78
CA ILE A 84 17.10 8.82 -8.83
C ILE A 84 17.05 10.29 -9.26
N VAL A 85 16.27 10.63 -10.29
CA VAL A 85 16.09 12.02 -10.74
C VAL A 85 15.52 12.89 -9.62
N LEU A 86 14.52 12.39 -8.90
CA LEU A 86 13.90 13.10 -7.78
C LEU A 86 14.86 13.27 -6.60
N VAL A 87 15.70 12.28 -6.30
CA VAL A 87 16.74 12.38 -5.26
C VAL A 87 17.75 13.45 -5.63
N LEU A 88 18.30 13.40 -6.85
CA LEU A 88 19.24 14.42 -7.34
C LEU A 88 18.62 15.82 -7.28
N ARG A 89 17.33 15.93 -7.59
CA ARG A 89 16.61 17.19 -7.44
C ARG A 89 16.47 17.61 -5.98
N ALA A 90 16.09 16.72 -5.07
CA ALA A 90 15.85 17.04 -3.67
C ALA A 90 17.13 17.49 -2.96
N ILE A 91 18.25 16.77 -3.15
CA ILE A 91 19.52 17.07 -2.46
C ILE A 91 20.20 18.36 -2.95
N THR A 92 19.80 18.89 -4.11
CA THR A 92 20.36 20.14 -4.66
C THR A 92 19.59 21.39 -4.21
N LEU A 93 18.53 21.23 -3.42
CA LEU A 93 17.76 22.35 -2.91
C LEU A 93 18.41 23.00 -1.69
N GLU A 94 18.30 24.32 -1.59
CA GLU A 94 18.67 25.04 -0.37
C GLU A 94 17.81 24.58 0.80
N GLY A 95 18.43 24.31 1.96
CA GLY A 95 17.73 23.79 3.13
C GLY A 95 17.44 22.29 3.12
N ALA A 96 17.67 21.57 2.02
CA ALA A 96 17.44 20.13 1.95
C ALA A 96 18.29 19.34 2.96
N ILE A 97 19.51 19.81 3.24
CA ILE A 97 20.41 19.14 4.19
C ILE A 97 19.81 19.05 5.59
N ASN A 98 19.11 20.09 6.06
CA ASN A 98 18.42 20.09 7.35
C ASN A 98 17.32 19.02 7.38
N GLY A 99 16.59 18.87 6.26
CA GLY A 99 15.58 17.83 6.07
C GLY A 99 16.17 16.42 6.17
N ILE A 100 17.27 16.19 5.46
CA ILE A 100 17.97 14.89 5.44
C ILE A 100 18.60 14.59 6.80
N GLU A 101 19.17 15.59 7.47
CA GLU A 101 19.65 15.45 8.84
C GLU A 101 18.52 15.08 9.78
N TRP A 102 17.37 15.76 9.71
CA TRP A 102 16.21 15.40 10.52
C TRP A 102 15.75 13.95 10.27
N TYR A 103 15.71 13.53 9.00
CA TYR A 103 15.33 12.18 8.61
C TYR A 103 16.27 11.09 9.18
N LEU A 104 17.59 11.33 9.14
CA LEU A 104 18.60 10.33 9.48
C LEU A 104 19.17 10.47 10.89
N LYS A 105 18.83 11.54 11.62
CA LYS A 105 19.35 11.80 12.97
C LYS A 105 18.94 10.67 13.90
N PRO A 106 19.88 9.85 14.38
CA PRO A 106 19.55 8.73 15.23
C PRO A 106 19.18 9.23 16.63
N ASP A 107 18.04 8.77 17.14
CA ASP A 107 17.67 8.90 18.55
C ASP A 107 17.57 7.52 19.18
N PHE A 108 18.67 7.06 19.78
CA PHE A 108 18.73 5.75 20.42
C PHE A 108 17.85 5.64 21.67
N SER A 109 17.40 6.76 22.25
CA SER A 109 16.45 6.72 23.36
C SER A 109 15.11 6.10 22.95
N LYS A 110 14.73 6.27 21.67
CA LYS A 110 13.52 5.69 21.08
C LYS A 110 13.55 4.17 20.98
N LEU A 111 14.72 3.52 21.01
CA LEU A 111 14.79 2.05 20.98
C LEU A 111 14.23 1.38 22.24
N THR A 112 14.13 2.12 23.34
CA THR A 112 13.48 1.66 24.57
C THR A 112 11.95 1.76 24.51
N ASP A 113 11.41 2.49 23.53
CA ASP A 113 9.97 2.61 23.32
C ASP A 113 9.45 1.43 22.50
N ILE A 114 8.60 0.61 23.13
CA ILE A 114 8.00 -0.55 22.49
C ILE A 114 7.15 -0.16 21.28
N ASN A 115 6.57 1.04 21.26
CA ASN A 115 5.74 1.50 20.16
C ASN A 115 6.55 1.71 18.87
N VAL A 116 7.85 2.02 18.97
CA VAL A 116 8.74 2.16 17.82
C VAL A 116 8.94 0.82 17.12
N TRP A 117 9.12 -0.26 17.89
CA TRP A 117 9.23 -1.61 17.35
C TRP A 117 7.91 -2.09 16.76
N GLN A 118 6.79 -1.81 17.41
CA GLN A 118 5.47 -2.13 16.87
C GLN A 118 5.25 -1.45 15.51
N ALA A 119 5.51 -0.15 15.42
CA ALA A 119 5.41 0.59 14.17
C ALA A 119 6.34 0.02 13.08
N ALA A 120 7.58 -0.33 13.42
CA ALA A 120 8.53 -0.93 12.49
C ALA A 120 8.06 -2.29 11.96
N TYR A 121 7.56 -3.17 12.84
CA TYR A 121 7.02 -4.48 12.44
C TYR A 121 5.75 -4.34 11.60
N GLY A 122 4.81 -3.48 12.00
CA GLY A 122 3.60 -3.20 11.23
C GLY A 122 3.93 -2.67 9.83
N GLN A 123 4.81 -1.67 9.76
CA GLN A 123 5.25 -1.09 8.48
C GLN A 123 5.90 -2.14 7.58
N ALA A 124 6.80 -2.99 8.11
CA ALA A 124 7.43 -4.06 7.32
C ALA A 124 6.41 -5.09 6.81
N PHE A 125 5.42 -5.44 7.63
CA PHE A 125 4.37 -6.40 7.26
C PHE A 125 3.48 -5.85 6.13
N TYR A 126 3.05 -4.59 6.24
CA TYR A 126 2.21 -3.95 5.23
C TYR A 126 2.99 -3.62 3.94
N SER A 127 4.24 -3.16 4.04
CA SER A 127 5.08 -2.81 2.88
C SER A 127 5.26 -4.00 1.93
N LEU A 128 5.50 -5.19 2.49
CA LEU A 128 5.65 -6.42 1.72
C LEU A 128 4.31 -7.07 1.32
N SER A 129 3.17 -6.45 1.64
CA SER A 129 1.84 -6.97 1.30
C SER A 129 1.61 -8.41 1.80
N LEU A 130 2.12 -8.72 3.00
CA LEU A 130 1.96 -10.04 3.60
C LEU A 130 0.50 -10.30 3.98
N GLY A 131 0.04 -11.55 3.83
CA GLY A 131 -1.35 -11.93 4.08
C GLY A 131 -2.34 -11.54 2.98
N MET A 132 -1.88 -10.98 1.85
CA MET A 132 -2.74 -10.60 0.71
C MET A 132 -2.76 -11.64 -0.43
N ALA A 133 -2.20 -12.83 -0.22
CA ALA A 133 -2.03 -13.91 -1.21
C ALA A 133 -1.18 -13.59 -2.46
N ILE A 134 -0.73 -12.34 -2.66
CA ILE A 134 0.04 -11.89 -3.83
C ILE A 134 1.28 -12.77 -4.07
N MET A 135 2.10 -12.96 -3.02
CA MET A 135 3.34 -13.74 -3.15
C MET A 135 3.05 -15.22 -3.45
N ILE A 136 1.98 -15.78 -2.89
CA ILE A 136 1.54 -17.14 -3.17
C ILE A 136 1.17 -17.26 -4.65
N THR A 137 0.34 -16.35 -5.15
CA THR A 137 -0.08 -16.32 -6.56
C THR A 137 1.10 -16.17 -7.52
N TYR A 138 2.02 -15.23 -7.29
CA TYR A 138 3.17 -15.10 -8.18
C TYR A 138 4.16 -16.26 -8.09
N SER A 139 4.33 -16.85 -6.89
CA SER A 139 5.17 -18.03 -6.75
C SER A 139 4.63 -19.25 -7.52
N SER A 140 3.30 -19.36 -7.70
CA SER A 140 2.68 -20.46 -8.44
C SER A 140 2.96 -20.42 -9.95
N TYR A 141 3.32 -19.25 -10.48
CA TYR A 141 3.72 -19.06 -11.88
C TYR A 141 5.21 -19.33 -12.13
N LEU A 142 6.01 -19.49 -11.07
CA LEU A 142 7.44 -19.77 -11.18
C LEU A 142 7.69 -21.25 -11.52
N PRO A 143 8.82 -21.56 -12.19
CA PRO A 143 9.26 -22.94 -12.36
C PRO A 143 9.44 -23.64 -11.00
N LYS A 144 9.16 -24.95 -10.94
CA LYS A 144 9.25 -25.74 -9.69
C LYS A 144 10.62 -25.72 -9.01
N LYS A 145 11.69 -25.51 -9.76
CA LYS A 145 13.07 -25.47 -9.27
C LYS A 145 13.58 -24.03 -9.40
N ASN A 146 13.20 -23.19 -8.44
CA ASN A 146 13.59 -21.79 -8.41
C ASN A 146 14.14 -21.45 -7.02
N ASP A 147 15.09 -20.52 -6.97
CA ASP A 147 15.70 -20.05 -5.72
C ASP A 147 14.76 -19.06 -5.03
N ILE A 148 13.80 -19.58 -4.26
CA ILE A 148 12.80 -18.77 -3.56
C ILE A 148 13.42 -18.03 -2.37
N VAL A 149 14.43 -18.60 -1.70
CA VAL A 149 15.03 -17.95 -0.52
C VAL A 149 15.78 -16.69 -0.92
N ASN A 150 16.62 -16.76 -1.95
CA ASN A 150 17.34 -15.59 -2.46
C ASN A 150 16.37 -14.54 -3.02
N ASN A 151 15.36 -14.96 -3.79
CA ASN A 151 14.33 -14.05 -4.31
C ASN A 151 13.61 -13.29 -3.18
N ALA A 152 13.29 -13.95 -2.06
CA ALA A 152 12.67 -13.29 -0.92
C ALA A 152 13.56 -12.21 -0.30
N PHE A 153 14.87 -12.45 -0.17
CA PHE A 153 15.82 -11.44 0.32
C PHE A 153 15.95 -10.27 -0.66
N ILE A 154 16.07 -10.54 -1.97
CA ILE A 154 16.19 -9.50 -3.00
C ILE A 154 14.95 -8.60 -2.98
N VAL A 155 13.75 -9.18 -2.96
CA VAL A 155 12.50 -8.42 -2.92
C VAL A 155 12.42 -7.56 -1.65
N SER A 156 12.72 -8.14 -0.48
CA SER A 156 12.63 -7.43 0.80
C SER A 156 13.64 -6.28 0.90
N LEU A 157 14.87 -6.50 0.45
CA LEU A 157 15.91 -5.47 0.44
C LEU A 157 15.64 -4.39 -0.61
N ALA A 158 15.09 -4.76 -1.78
CA ALA A 158 14.73 -3.79 -2.81
C ALA A 158 13.58 -2.88 -2.35
N ASP A 159 12.57 -3.43 -1.67
CA ASP A 159 11.48 -2.66 -1.06
C ASP A 159 11.99 -1.68 0.00
N GLY A 160 12.82 -2.17 0.92
CA GLY A 160 13.46 -1.33 1.94
C GLY A 160 14.36 -0.25 1.33
N ALA A 161 15.16 -0.59 0.31
CA ALA A 161 16.05 0.34 -0.37
C ALA A 161 15.26 1.44 -1.11
N PHE A 162 14.17 1.09 -1.78
CA PHE A 162 13.29 2.06 -2.43
C PHE A 162 12.68 3.01 -1.40
N SER A 163 12.12 2.47 -0.30
CA SER A 163 11.51 3.25 0.78
C SER A 163 12.50 4.19 1.47
N PHE A 164 13.70 3.69 1.79
CA PHE A 164 14.78 4.48 2.36
C PHE A 164 15.21 5.62 1.42
N THR A 165 15.37 5.32 0.13
CA THR A 165 15.78 6.29 -0.89
C THR A 165 14.69 7.34 -1.13
N MET A 166 13.40 6.95 -1.10
CA MET A 166 12.28 7.88 -1.19
C MET A 166 12.23 8.85 0.00
N GLY A 167 12.73 8.43 1.17
CA GLY A 167 12.92 9.31 2.32
C GLY A 167 13.76 10.56 2.01
N PHE A 168 14.82 10.43 1.22
CA PHE A 168 15.63 11.58 0.78
C PHE A 168 14.84 12.54 -0.11
N VAL A 169 13.96 12.03 -0.98
CA VAL A 169 13.09 12.87 -1.81
C VAL A 169 12.13 13.65 -0.95
N VAL A 170 11.41 12.97 -0.06
CA VAL A 170 10.40 13.59 0.81
C VAL A 170 11.06 14.59 1.74
N PHE A 171 12.01 14.16 2.57
CA PHE A 171 12.61 15.03 3.58
C PHE A 171 13.53 16.09 3.01
N GLY A 172 14.24 15.83 1.90
CA GLY A 172 14.99 16.87 1.20
C GLY A 172 14.07 17.98 0.66
N THR A 173 12.91 17.60 0.10
CA THR A 173 11.91 18.55 -0.40
C THR A 173 11.21 19.32 0.74
N LEU A 174 10.87 18.63 1.84
CA LEU A 174 10.30 19.28 3.04
C LEU A 174 11.31 20.19 3.74
N GLY A 175 12.59 19.81 3.79
CA GLY A 175 13.66 20.65 4.33
C GLY A 175 13.79 21.96 3.56
N HIS A 176 13.67 21.92 2.23
CA HIS A 176 13.60 23.11 1.41
C HIS A 176 12.37 23.97 1.72
N MET A 177 11.19 23.36 1.85
CA MET A 177 9.96 24.06 2.21
C MET A 177 10.07 24.74 3.59
N ALA A 178 10.60 24.04 4.59
CA ALA A 178 10.84 24.59 5.93
C ALA A 178 11.79 25.79 5.88
N TYR A 179 12.89 25.67 5.14
CA TYR A 179 13.84 26.77 4.91
C TYR A 179 13.18 27.97 4.22
N ALA A 180 12.40 27.75 3.16
CA ALA A 180 11.72 28.80 2.43
C ALA A 180 10.65 29.53 3.26
N LYS A 181 9.99 28.81 4.18
CA LYS A 181 8.98 29.37 5.11
C LYS A 181 9.58 29.94 6.40
N GLY A 182 10.85 29.63 6.71
CA GLY A 182 11.46 29.99 7.99
C GLY A 182 10.87 29.23 9.19
N LEU A 183 10.39 28.00 8.99
CA LEU A 183 9.76 27.16 10.01
C LEU A 183 10.63 25.95 10.39
N GLY A 184 10.29 25.29 11.50
CA GLY A 184 10.86 23.99 11.84
C GLY A 184 10.37 22.88 10.89
N ILE A 185 11.18 21.81 10.74
CA ILE A 185 10.80 20.66 9.91
C ILE A 185 9.57 19.96 10.51
N GLU A 186 9.46 19.89 11.84
CA GLU A 186 8.29 19.28 12.50
C GLU A 186 6.97 19.96 12.13
N GLU A 187 7.00 21.26 11.78
CA GLU A 187 5.81 22.05 11.45
C GLU A 187 5.31 21.83 10.02
N VAL A 188 6.15 21.29 9.14
CA VAL A 188 5.80 21.02 7.73
C VAL A 188 5.57 19.53 7.46
N VAL A 189 5.84 18.65 8.41
CA VAL A 189 5.62 17.22 8.27
C VAL A 189 4.15 16.89 8.59
N ALA A 190 3.40 16.47 7.57
CA ALA A 190 2.10 15.82 7.74
C ALA A 190 2.23 14.30 7.64
N GLN A 191 1.17 13.58 8.01
CA GLN A 191 1.09 12.13 7.88
C GLN A 191 0.20 11.71 6.69
N SER A 192 0.42 10.47 6.22
CA SER A 192 -0.46 9.74 5.30
C SER A 192 -0.89 10.55 4.06
N ILE A 193 -2.19 10.63 3.78
CA ILE A 193 -2.79 11.26 2.61
C ILE A 193 -2.45 12.75 2.53
N GLY A 194 -2.46 13.46 3.67
CA GLY A 194 -2.14 14.89 3.73
C GLY A 194 -0.72 15.19 3.27
N LEU A 195 0.23 14.33 3.60
CA LEU A 195 1.61 14.47 3.12
C LEU A 195 1.67 14.41 1.59
N ALA A 196 1.04 13.40 0.99
CA ALA A 196 1.13 13.15 -0.45
C ALA A 196 0.35 14.15 -1.30
N PHE A 197 -0.81 14.62 -0.85
CA PHE A 197 -1.76 15.38 -1.67
C PHE A 197 -1.99 16.83 -1.22
N VAL A 198 -1.42 17.24 -0.09
CA VAL A 198 -1.48 18.64 0.38
C VAL A 198 -0.08 19.22 0.53
N VAL A 199 0.75 18.62 1.38
CA VAL A 199 2.06 19.17 1.73
C VAL A 199 3.06 19.05 0.59
N LEU A 200 3.18 17.88 -0.05
CA LEU A 200 4.13 17.70 -1.16
C LEU A 200 3.79 18.57 -2.39
N PRO A 201 2.52 18.72 -2.82
CA PRO A 201 2.13 19.74 -3.80
C PRO A 201 2.56 21.16 -3.42
N GLU A 202 2.45 21.50 -2.14
CA GLU A 202 2.85 22.82 -1.65
C GLU A 202 4.37 22.99 -1.75
N ALA A 203 5.14 21.99 -1.30
CA ALA A 203 6.58 21.99 -1.40
C ALA A 203 7.05 22.06 -2.87
N LEU A 204 6.36 21.36 -3.78
CA LEU A 204 6.62 21.42 -5.23
C LEU A 204 6.39 22.82 -5.82
N ASN A 205 5.42 23.57 -5.31
CA ASN A 205 5.19 24.97 -5.70
C ASN A 205 6.35 25.89 -5.29
N MET A 206 7.12 25.53 -4.27
CA MET A 206 8.22 26.35 -3.76
C MET A 206 9.56 26.11 -4.47
N LEU A 207 9.70 25.02 -5.23
CA LEU A 207 10.98 24.64 -5.84
C LEU A 207 11.57 25.70 -6.80
N PRO A 208 12.86 26.05 -6.71
CA PRO A 208 13.46 27.01 -7.63
C PRO A 208 13.66 26.41 -9.03
N GLY A 209 12.85 26.79 -10.01
CA GLY A 209 12.92 26.26 -11.38
C GLY A 209 12.52 24.78 -11.50
N LEU A 210 12.22 24.33 -12.74
CA LEU A 210 11.82 22.95 -13.06
C LEU A 210 10.68 22.37 -12.17
N LYS A 211 9.85 23.23 -11.58
CA LYS A 211 8.73 22.86 -10.68
C LYS A 211 7.81 21.83 -11.35
N THR A 212 7.33 22.16 -12.55
CA THR A 212 6.45 21.31 -13.36
C THR A 212 7.07 19.96 -13.68
N LEU A 213 8.35 19.93 -14.07
CA LEU A 213 9.03 18.67 -14.40
C LEU A 213 9.16 17.77 -13.16
N THR A 214 9.54 18.36 -12.02
CA THR A 214 9.68 17.64 -10.75
C THR A 214 8.32 17.11 -10.27
N ALA A 215 7.27 17.94 -10.36
CA ALA A 215 5.90 17.58 -10.05
C ALA A 215 5.38 16.42 -10.91
N VAL A 216 5.60 16.48 -12.23
CA VAL A 216 5.21 15.41 -13.15
C VAL A 216 5.97 14.12 -12.83
N ALA A 217 7.28 14.19 -12.59
CA ALA A 217 8.08 13.02 -12.23
C ALA A 217 7.61 12.40 -10.90
N PHE A 218 7.30 13.22 -9.90
CA PHE A 218 6.81 12.80 -8.59
C PHE A 218 5.46 12.08 -8.68
N PHE A 219 4.45 12.71 -9.31
CA PHE A 219 3.14 12.08 -9.44
C PHE A 219 3.14 10.90 -10.41
N LEU A 220 4.01 10.89 -11.41
CA LEU A 220 4.20 9.72 -12.27
C LEU A 220 4.78 8.56 -11.47
N CYS A 221 5.74 8.81 -10.57
CA CYS A 221 6.27 7.81 -9.65
C CYS A 221 5.16 7.20 -8.79
N ILE A 222 4.32 8.04 -8.15
CA ILE A 222 3.17 7.57 -7.36
C ILE A 222 2.19 6.76 -8.21
N VAL A 223 1.87 7.21 -9.42
CA VAL A 223 0.94 6.51 -10.31
C VAL A 223 1.48 5.13 -10.69
N ILE A 224 2.76 5.03 -11.07
CA ILE A 224 3.36 3.75 -11.46
C ILE A 224 3.45 2.81 -10.26
N ALA A 225 3.85 3.31 -9.09
CA ALA A 225 3.92 2.53 -7.86
C ALA A 225 2.53 1.98 -7.49
N ALA A 226 1.51 2.83 -7.44
CA ALA A 226 0.14 2.43 -7.14
C ALA A 226 -0.45 1.47 -8.17
N LEU A 227 -0.17 1.68 -9.46
CA LEU A 227 -0.64 0.80 -10.54
C LEU A 227 0.02 -0.59 -10.44
N SER A 228 1.33 -0.65 -10.21
CA SER A 228 2.05 -1.93 -10.08
C SER A 228 1.53 -2.77 -8.91
N SER A 229 1.29 -2.15 -7.75
CA SER A 229 0.70 -2.81 -6.59
C SER A 229 -0.74 -3.29 -6.85
N LEU A 230 -1.56 -2.47 -7.50
CA LEU A 230 -2.96 -2.81 -7.75
C LEU A 230 -3.12 -3.93 -8.79
N ILE A 231 -2.25 -4.01 -9.80
CA ILE A 231 -2.16 -5.17 -10.71
C ILE A 231 -1.95 -6.46 -9.90
N SER A 232 -1.01 -6.45 -8.95
CA SER A 232 -0.71 -7.61 -8.11
C SER A 232 -1.87 -8.04 -7.22
N LEU A 233 -2.58 -7.08 -6.62
CA LEU A 233 -3.77 -7.36 -5.81
C LEU A 233 -4.91 -7.97 -6.65
N VAL A 234 -5.15 -7.43 -7.84
CA VAL A 234 -6.20 -7.92 -8.74
C VAL A 234 -5.87 -9.34 -9.22
N GLU A 235 -4.62 -9.61 -9.58
CA GLU A 235 -4.21 -10.95 -10.02
C GLU A 235 -4.34 -11.98 -8.90
N ALA A 236 -3.99 -11.64 -7.66
CA ALA A 236 -4.14 -12.55 -6.52
C ALA A 236 -5.60 -13.02 -6.34
N PHE A 237 -6.54 -12.07 -6.45
CA PHE A 237 -7.96 -12.37 -6.34
C PHE A 237 -8.49 -13.10 -7.58
N ALA A 238 -8.11 -12.66 -8.78
CA ALA A 238 -8.52 -13.28 -10.03
C ALA A 238 -8.03 -14.73 -10.12
N SER A 239 -6.77 -15.02 -9.74
CA SER A 239 -6.22 -16.37 -9.68
C SER A 239 -6.97 -17.25 -8.70
N SER A 240 -7.30 -16.72 -7.52
CA SER A 240 -8.09 -17.46 -6.53
C SER A 240 -9.47 -17.87 -7.08
N ILE A 241 -10.13 -16.99 -7.84
CA ILE A 241 -11.40 -17.31 -8.51
C ILE A 241 -11.20 -18.34 -9.64
N MET A 242 -10.15 -18.19 -10.45
CA MET A 242 -9.82 -19.13 -11.52
C MET A 242 -9.67 -20.55 -10.96
N ASP A 243 -8.84 -20.70 -9.93
CA ASP A 243 -8.51 -22.00 -9.34
C ASP A 243 -9.71 -22.60 -8.61
N LYS A 244 -10.44 -21.80 -7.83
CA LYS A 244 -11.58 -22.29 -7.03
C LYS A 244 -12.77 -22.73 -7.88
N PHE A 245 -13.06 -22.03 -8.98
CA PHE A 245 -14.24 -22.27 -9.81
C PHE A 245 -13.91 -22.90 -11.17
N ASN A 246 -12.66 -23.33 -11.38
CA ASN A 246 -12.14 -23.79 -12.67
C ASN A 246 -12.53 -22.85 -13.83
N MET A 247 -12.42 -21.54 -13.57
CA MET A 247 -12.96 -20.49 -14.42
C MET A 247 -11.89 -20.00 -15.40
N LYS A 248 -12.27 -19.76 -16.65
CA LYS A 248 -11.38 -19.11 -17.63
C LYS A 248 -10.95 -17.73 -17.13
N ARG A 249 -9.65 -17.42 -17.28
CA ARG A 249 -9.04 -16.13 -16.88
C ARG A 249 -9.87 -14.91 -17.24
N SER A 250 -10.26 -14.82 -18.51
CA SER A 250 -11.02 -13.67 -19.02
C SER A 250 -12.24 -13.37 -18.14
N ARG A 251 -13.01 -14.40 -17.77
CA ARG A 251 -14.20 -14.26 -16.94
C ARG A 251 -13.86 -13.95 -15.48
N ALA A 252 -12.83 -14.59 -14.92
CA ALA A 252 -12.40 -14.32 -13.54
C ALA A 252 -11.91 -12.87 -13.36
N VAL A 253 -11.17 -12.33 -14.34
CA VAL A 253 -10.74 -10.93 -14.38
C VAL A 253 -11.94 -9.99 -14.48
N ASP A 254 -12.92 -10.27 -15.35
CA ASP A 254 -14.13 -9.43 -15.46
C ASP A 254 -14.92 -9.38 -14.17
N ILE A 255 -15.06 -10.52 -13.49
CA ILE A 255 -15.75 -10.60 -12.20
C ILE A 255 -14.98 -9.81 -11.13
N THR A 256 -13.68 -10.02 -11.03
CA THR A 256 -12.82 -9.34 -10.06
C THR A 256 -12.88 -7.83 -10.21
N ILE A 257 -12.69 -7.35 -11.44
CA ILE A 257 -12.70 -5.92 -11.75
C ILE A 257 -14.11 -5.34 -11.66
N GLY A 258 -15.14 -6.08 -12.07
CA GLY A 258 -16.53 -5.63 -11.97
C GLY A 258 -16.96 -5.40 -10.52
N PHE A 259 -16.66 -6.34 -9.62
CA PHE A 259 -16.92 -6.16 -8.19
C PHE A 259 -16.01 -5.10 -7.57
N GLY A 260 -14.71 -5.11 -7.89
CA GLY A 260 -13.78 -4.09 -7.41
C GLY A 260 -14.22 -2.68 -7.77
N LEU A 261 -14.64 -2.47 -9.03
CA LEU A 261 -15.20 -1.21 -9.49
C LEU A 261 -16.45 -0.84 -8.69
N LEU A 262 -17.44 -1.74 -8.62
CA LEU A 262 -18.72 -1.50 -7.93
C LEU A 262 -18.52 -1.07 -6.47
N PHE A 263 -17.70 -1.80 -5.72
CA PHE A 263 -17.44 -1.47 -4.32
C PHE A 263 -16.59 -0.21 -4.16
N SER A 264 -15.67 0.06 -5.10
CA SER A 264 -14.82 1.26 -5.03
C SER A 264 -15.56 2.57 -5.34
N LEU A 265 -16.78 2.52 -5.91
CA LEU A 265 -17.57 3.72 -6.22
C LEU A 265 -17.85 4.58 -4.99
N ILE A 266 -17.99 3.97 -3.80
CA ILE A 266 -18.20 4.72 -2.56
C ILE A 266 -17.06 5.71 -2.28
N TYR A 267 -15.82 5.36 -2.63
CA TYR A 267 -14.64 6.19 -2.43
C TYR A 267 -14.56 7.38 -3.42
N ALA A 268 -15.37 7.38 -4.47
CA ALA A 268 -15.49 8.51 -5.40
C ALA A 268 -16.58 9.51 -5.01
N THR A 269 -17.32 9.26 -3.92
CA THR A 269 -18.31 10.20 -3.38
C THR A 269 -17.64 11.30 -2.54
N ARG A 270 -18.39 12.34 -2.18
CA ARG A 270 -17.90 13.42 -1.29
C ARG A 270 -17.56 12.94 0.12
N ALA A 271 -18.19 11.85 0.58
CA ALA A 271 -17.82 11.16 1.82
C ALA A 271 -16.67 10.14 1.63
N GLY A 272 -16.13 10.01 0.42
CA GLY A 272 -15.23 8.93 0.04
C GLY A 272 -13.96 8.88 0.89
N ILE A 273 -13.44 10.03 1.33
CA ILE A 273 -12.25 10.09 2.20
C ILE A 273 -12.50 9.45 3.57
N TYR A 274 -13.68 9.64 4.16
CA TYR A 274 -14.03 9.03 5.44
C TYR A 274 -14.15 7.52 5.33
N TRP A 275 -14.85 7.03 4.30
CA TRP A 275 -14.99 5.59 4.10
C TRP A 275 -13.66 4.93 3.73
N LEU A 276 -12.81 5.61 2.98
CA LEU A 276 -11.46 5.13 2.69
C LEU A 276 -10.67 4.96 3.98
N ASP A 277 -10.61 5.99 4.82
CA ASP A 277 -9.86 5.96 6.07
C ASP A 277 -10.39 4.92 7.07
N ILE A 278 -11.71 4.87 7.28
CA ILE A 278 -12.34 3.87 8.15
C ILE A 278 -12.03 2.46 7.66
N ILE A 279 -12.25 2.18 6.37
CA ILE A 279 -12.04 0.82 5.83
C ILE A 279 -10.56 0.43 5.84
N ASP A 280 -9.67 1.36 5.49
CA ASP A 280 -8.22 1.15 5.53
C ASP A 280 -7.74 0.81 6.94
N HIS A 281 -8.20 1.55 7.96
CA HIS A 281 -7.91 1.27 9.36
C HIS A 281 -8.30 -0.16 9.75
N PHE A 282 -9.55 -0.57 9.50
CA PHE A 282 -10.02 -1.90 9.92
C PHE A 282 -9.38 -3.04 9.12
N ILE A 283 -9.12 -2.86 7.82
CA ILE A 283 -8.44 -3.88 6.99
C ILE A 283 -7.02 -4.11 7.45
N ASN A 284 -6.24 -3.05 7.64
CA ASN A 284 -4.84 -3.18 8.03
C ASN A 284 -4.71 -3.67 9.48
N THR A 285 -5.49 -3.09 10.40
CA THR A 285 -5.43 -3.42 11.83
C THR A 285 -5.91 -4.83 12.16
N TYR A 286 -7.02 -5.28 11.54
CA TYR A 286 -7.64 -6.56 11.90
C TYR A 286 -7.55 -7.57 10.77
N GLY A 287 -7.98 -7.20 9.57
CA GLY A 287 -8.09 -8.13 8.44
C GLY A 287 -6.77 -8.83 8.13
N LEU A 288 -5.74 -8.06 7.80
CA LEU A 288 -4.44 -8.61 7.38
C LEU A 288 -3.70 -9.28 8.53
N ILE A 289 -3.75 -8.72 9.74
CA ILE A 289 -3.03 -9.30 10.88
C ILE A 289 -3.64 -10.64 11.29
N ILE A 290 -4.97 -10.78 11.32
CA ILE A 290 -5.63 -12.05 11.62
C ILE A 290 -5.26 -13.10 10.58
N VAL A 291 -5.26 -12.74 9.28
CA VAL A 291 -4.83 -13.65 8.21
C VAL A 291 -3.36 -14.07 8.42
N GLY A 292 -2.47 -13.13 8.73
CA GLY A 292 -1.07 -13.41 9.02
C GLY A 292 -0.89 -14.38 10.20
N ILE A 293 -1.64 -14.21 11.29
CA ILE A 293 -1.63 -15.13 12.44
C ILE A 293 -2.07 -16.53 12.00
N LEU A 294 -3.18 -16.63 11.25
CA LEU A 294 -3.70 -17.92 10.77
C LEU A 294 -2.71 -18.62 9.84
N GLU A 295 -2.06 -17.88 8.93
CA GLU A 295 -1.02 -18.42 8.04
C GLU A 295 0.20 -18.92 8.84
N THR A 296 0.67 -18.16 9.83
CA THR A 296 1.79 -18.61 10.67
C THR A 296 1.45 -19.85 11.51
N VAL A 297 0.21 -19.98 11.99
CA VAL A 297 -0.25 -21.20 12.68
C VAL A 297 -0.32 -22.38 11.71
N ALA A 298 -0.92 -22.18 10.53
CA ALA A 298 -1.05 -23.21 9.51
C ALA A 298 0.32 -23.75 9.05
N ILE A 299 1.25 -22.85 8.74
CA ILE A 299 2.59 -23.22 8.26
C ILE A 299 3.48 -23.69 9.41
N GLY A 300 3.50 -22.94 10.51
CA GLY A 300 4.37 -23.19 11.66
C GLY A 300 4.06 -24.51 12.37
N TRP A 301 2.79 -24.76 12.65
CA TRP A 301 2.37 -25.80 13.59
C TRP A 301 1.56 -26.93 12.94
N ILE A 302 0.70 -26.64 11.97
CA ILE A 302 -0.15 -27.66 11.34
C ILE A 302 0.62 -28.43 10.25
N TYR A 303 1.18 -27.73 9.27
CA TYR A 303 1.96 -28.36 8.19
C TYR A 303 3.37 -28.74 8.65
N GLY A 304 4.01 -27.81 9.38
CA GLY A 304 5.35 -27.92 9.95
C GLY A 304 6.36 -27.08 9.16
N ALA A 305 6.84 -26.00 9.78
CA ALA A 305 7.81 -25.07 9.17
C ALA A 305 9.09 -25.79 8.69
N ASP A 306 9.57 -26.77 9.45
CA ASP A 306 10.80 -27.51 9.12
C ASP A 306 10.74 -28.15 7.73
N LYS A 307 9.59 -28.70 7.34
CA LYS A 307 9.38 -29.32 6.01
C LYS A 307 9.46 -28.30 4.88
N ILE A 308 8.85 -27.14 5.07
CA ILE A 308 8.90 -26.07 4.05
C ILE A 308 10.33 -25.56 3.92
N ARG A 309 10.99 -25.31 5.04
CA ARG A 309 12.39 -24.84 5.07
C ARG A 309 13.33 -25.82 4.34
N GLU A 310 13.21 -27.12 4.61
CA GLU A 310 14.00 -28.15 3.93
C GLU A 310 13.73 -28.19 2.43
N TRP A 311 12.46 -28.07 2.03
CA TRP A 311 12.07 -28.04 0.64
C TRP A 311 12.62 -26.82 -0.11
N VAL A 312 12.47 -25.61 0.44
CA VAL A 312 12.98 -24.39 -0.22
C VAL A 312 14.52 -24.38 -0.29
N ASN A 313 15.20 -24.92 0.72
CA ASN A 313 16.66 -25.00 0.74
C ASN A 313 17.23 -25.99 -0.29
N THR A 314 16.41 -26.89 -0.86
CA THR A 314 16.87 -27.87 -1.85
C THR A 314 17.29 -27.22 -3.17
N TYR A 315 16.68 -26.08 -3.52
CA TYR A 315 16.87 -25.41 -4.81
C TYR A 315 17.36 -23.96 -4.67
N SER A 316 17.72 -23.54 -3.46
CA SER A 316 18.15 -22.17 -3.17
C SER A 316 19.65 -22.09 -2.94
N ASP A 317 20.29 -21.05 -3.46
CA ASP A 317 21.73 -20.79 -3.28
C ASP A 317 22.04 -20.40 -1.82
N PHE A 318 21.11 -19.68 -1.19
CA PHE A 318 21.14 -19.36 0.24
C PHE A 318 20.16 -20.23 1.02
N MET A 319 20.62 -20.79 2.13
CA MET A 319 19.80 -21.63 2.99
C MET A 319 19.15 -20.83 4.12
N ALA A 320 17.83 -20.98 4.27
CA ALA A 320 17.12 -20.52 5.45
C ALA A 320 17.52 -21.36 6.67
N GLY A 321 18.00 -20.70 7.73
CA GLY A 321 18.46 -21.32 8.96
C GLY A 321 17.33 -21.70 9.93
N ALA A 322 17.67 -22.24 11.11
CA ALA A 322 16.69 -22.56 12.16
C ALA A 322 15.97 -21.33 12.74
N TRP A 323 16.58 -20.15 12.62
CA TRP A 323 15.95 -18.88 12.97
C TRP A 323 14.63 -18.67 12.22
N TRP A 324 14.52 -19.12 10.96
CA TRP A 324 13.28 -18.98 10.17
C TRP A 324 12.11 -19.75 10.80
N ASN A 325 12.37 -20.96 11.32
CA ASN A 325 11.36 -21.74 12.02
C ASN A 325 10.93 -21.06 13.32
N ALA A 326 11.87 -20.48 14.07
CA ALA A 326 11.55 -19.73 15.29
C ALA A 326 10.74 -18.46 14.97
N CYS A 327 11.06 -17.78 13.86
CA CYS A 327 10.31 -16.62 13.39
C CYS A 327 8.85 -16.98 13.08
N ILE A 328 8.62 -18.02 12.27
CA ILE A 328 7.27 -18.43 11.88
C ILE A 328 6.48 -19.01 13.05
N LYS A 329 7.11 -19.85 13.89
CA LYS A 329 6.40 -20.54 14.98
C LYS A 329 6.11 -19.64 16.17
N VAL A 330 6.97 -18.66 16.46
CA VAL A 330 6.94 -17.90 17.72
C VAL A 330 6.97 -16.39 17.49
N VAL A 331 8.01 -15.85 16.85
CA VAL A 331 8.23 -14.39 16.85
C VAL A 331 7.10 -13.65 16.14
N ILE A 332 6.80 -14.04 14.90
CA ILE A 332 5.76 -13.40 14.09
C ILE A 332 4.37 -13.50 14.75
N PRO A 333 3.86 -14.70 15.13
CA PRO A 333 2.54 -14.77 15.74
C PRO A 333 2.45 -13.97 17.05
N VAL A 334 3.50 -13.94 17.88
CA VAL A 334 3.50 -13.13 19.11
C VAL A 334 3.44 -11.64 18.81
N VAL A 335 4.24 -11.15 17.87
CA VAL A 335 4.23 -9.74 17.47
C VAL A 335 2.87 -9.35 16.90
N LEU A 336 2.32 -10.15 15.99
CA LEU A 336 1.02 -9.91 15.37
C LEU A 336 -0.13 -9.93 16.40
N MET A 337 -0.13 -10.89 17.33
CA MET A 337 -1.12 -10.93 18.42
C MET A 337 -1.03 -9.69 19.32
N TYR A 338 0.19 -9.21 19.57
CA TYR A 338 0.41 -8.01 20.36
C TYR A 338 -0.04 -6.72 19.65
N LEU A 339 0.18 -6.61 18.34
CA LEU A 339 -0.34 -5.50 17.53
C LEU A 339 -1.87 -5.42 17.61
N VAL A 340 -2.56 -6.54 17.34
CA VAL A 340 -4.03 -6.62 17.45
C VAL A 340 -4.51 -6.25 18.85
N TYR A 341 -3.81 -6.71 19.89
CA TYR A 341 -4.16 -6.39 21.27
C TYR A 341 -4.12 -4.88 21.55
N ILE A 342 -3.06 -4.20 21.11
CA ILE A 342 -2.91 -2.75 21.32
C ILE A 342 -3.95 -1.97 20.54
N ASP A 343 -4.14 -2.29 19.26
CA ASP A 343 -5.07 -1.55 18.43
C ASP A 343 -6.51 -1.76 18.91
N THR A 344 -6.84 -2.98 19.37
CA THR A 344 -8.13 -3.25 20.03
C THR A 344 -8.30 -2.44 21.30
N ARG A 345 -7.27 -2.37 22.15
CA ARG A 345 -7.32 -1.55 23.37
C ARG A 345 -7.53 -0.07 23.03
N SER A 346 -6.85 0.43 22.01
CA SER A 346 -6.95 1.82 21.54
C SER A 346 -8.36 2.13 21.04
N ASN A 347 -8.88 1.31 20.13
CA ASN A 347 -10.22 1.46 19.55
C ASN A 347 -11.36 1.30 20.59
N LEU A 348 -11.14 0.53 21.66
CA LEU A 348 -12.11 0.41 22.77
C LEU A 348 -12.05 1.62 23.72
N ALA A 349 -10.91 2.30 23.82
CA ALA A 349 -10.74 3.46 24.69
C ALA A 349 -11.36 4.72 24.07
N ALA A 350 -11.22 4.91 22.75
CA ALA A 350 -11.81 6.01 22.02
C ALA A 350 -12.18 5.58 20.58
N PRO A 351 -13.28 6.10 20.03
CA PRO A 351 -13.59 5.92 18.60
C PRO A 351 -12.43 6.41 17.73
N TYR A 352 -12.01 5.59 16.76
CA TYR A 352 -10.98 5.95 15.79
C TYR A 352 -11.30 7.28 15.10
N GLU A 353 -10.37 8.24 15.14
CA GLU A 353 -10.49 9.61 14.60
C GLU A 353 -11.77 10.36 15.04
N GLY A 354 -12.39 9.95 16.16
CA GLY A 354 -13.64 10.53 16.64
C GLY A 354 -14.85 10.26 15.73
N TYR A 355 -14.78 9.27 14.83
CA TYR A 355 -15.89 8.90 13.96
C TYR A 355 -17.09 8.34 14.72
N ASP A 356 -18.26 8.46 14.11
CA ASP A 356 -19.50 7.85 14.61
C ASP A 356 -19.31 6.33 14.79
N PRO A 357 -19.57 5.77 15.99
CA PRO A 357 -19.50 4.33 16.23
C PRO A 357 -20.28 3.50 15.22
N ALA A 358 -21.40 4.00 14.69
CA ALA A 358 -22.15 3.28 13.65
C ALA A 358 -21.35 3.14 12.35
N ALA A 359 -20.57 4.15 11.95
CA ALA A 359 -19.72 4.08 10.77
C ALA A 359 -18.54 3.14 11.00
N LEU A 360 -17.96 3.14 12.21
CA LEU A 360 -16.91 2.20 12.60
C LEU A 360 -17.41 0.74 12.57
N MET A 361 -18.67 0.49 12.97
CA MET A 361 -19.28 -0.84 12.87
C MET A 361 -19.39 -1.34 11.42
N VAL A 362 -19.56 -0.45 10.44
CA VAL A 362 -19.53 -0.84 9.02
C VAL A 362 -18.13 -1.33 8.66
N GLY A 363 -17.09 -0.62 9.09
CA GLY A 363 -15.69 -1.04 8.87
C GLY A 363 -15.39 -2.42 9.44
N ALA A 364 -15.76 -2.64 10.71
CA ALA A 364 -15.64 -3.95 11.35
C ALA A 364 -16.49 -5.03 10.64
N GLY A 365 -17.70 -4.66 10.19
CA GLY A 365 -18.61 -5.54 9.46
C GLY A 365 -18.05 -6.04 8.13
N VAL A 366 -17.28 -5.22 7.41
CA VAL A 366 -16.60 -5.63 6.17
C VAL A 366 -15.57 -6.73 6.46
N ILE A 367 -14.81 -6.62 7.54
CA ILE A 367 -13.85 -7.66 7.95
C ILE A 367 -14.57 -8.94 8.35
N ALA A 368 -15.61 -8.83 9.18
CA ALA A 368 -16.40 -9.99 9.61
C ALA A 368 -17.03 -10.72 8.42
N LEU A 369 -17.55 -9.97 7.45
CA LEU A 369 -18.09 -10.53 6.20
C LEU A 369 -17.00 -11.23 5.38
N GLY A 370 -15.82 -10.63 5.26
CA GLY A 370 -14.67 -11.24 4.58
C GLY A 370 -14.28 -12.58 5.21
N ILE A 371 -14.14 -12.63 6.53
CA ILE A 371 -13.83 -13.85 7.28
C ILE A 371 -14.94 -14.91 7.09
N LEU A 372 -16.21 -14.50 7.16
CA LEU A 372 -17.34 -15.39 6.94
C LEU A 372 -17.32 -15.99 5.53
N ILE A 373 -17.09 -15.17 4.50
CA ILE A 373 -16.99 -15.64 3.11
C ILE A 373 -15.84 -16.63 2.98
N SER A 374 -14.66 -16.32 3.54
CA SER A 374 -13.51 -17.23 3.51
C SER A 374 -13.76 -18.55 4.22
N PHE A 375 -14.53 -18.55 5.31
CA PHE A 375 -14.94 -19.77 6.01
C PHE A 375 -15.95 -20.60 5.20
N LEU A 376 -16.87 -19.94 4.50
CA LEU A 376 -17.91 -20.60 3.70
C LEU A 376 -17.40 -21.08 2.33
N ALA A 377 -16.42 -20.39 1.74
CA ALA A 377 -15.92 -20.67 0.40
C ALA A 377 -15.45 -22.13 0.18
N PRO A 378 -14.77 -22.81 1.13
CA PRO A 378 -14.44 -24.24 1.01
C PRO A 378 -15.65 -25.15 0.79
N PHE A 379 -16.83 -24.79 1.31
CA PHE A 379 -18.04 -25.60 1.20
C PHE A 379 -18.78 -25.38 -0.14
N ILE A 380 -18.46 -24.31 -0.86
CA ILE A 380 -18.99 -24.04 -2.20
C ILE A 380 -18.22 -24.91 -3.20
N ASN A 381 -18.95 -25.67 -4.02
CA ASN A 381 -18.42 -26.68 -4.95
C ASN A 381 -17.67 -27.83 -4.28
N LYS A 382 -18.17 -28.37 -3.16
CA LYS A 382 -17.92 -29.78 -2.85
C LYS A 382 -18.58 -30.63 -3.95
N GLU A 383 -17.87 -30.86 -5.05
CA GLU A 383 -17.98 -32.18 -5.65
C GLU A 383 -17.47 -33.15 -4.59
N VAL A 384 -18.37 -34.01 -4.15
CA VAL A 384 -18.06 -35.17 -3.32
C VAL A 384 -17.05 -35.99 -4.12
N GLU A 385 -15.77 -35.95 -3.73
CA GLU A 385 -14.84 -37.04 -4.06
C GLU A 385 -15.29 -38.33 -3.38
#